data_AF-A0A852UB93-F1
#
_entry.id   AF-A0A852UB93-F1
#
_cell.length_a   1.000
_cell.length_b   1.000
_cell.length_c   1.000
_cell.angle_alpha   90.00
_cell.angle_beta   90.00
_cell.angle_gamma   90.00
#
_symmetry.space_group_name_H-M   'P 1'
#
loop_
_entity.id
_entity.type
_entity.pdbx_description
1 polymer ?
#
loop_
_entity_poly.entity_id
_entity_poly.type
_entity_poly.pdbx_seq_one_letter_code
_entity_poly.pdbx_strand_id
1 'polypeptide(L)'
;MSRSDSTLRGHVVAEPEAIRSALRDIDAPVPATTVFIPAFPRAGRITRNGMHLVEGVDGLGLAHESQYAGDATFGYTTSFLPALVAERSGGDLTSDDVAVVAPDGVASAVREGRAAWVACDVEDDADLGTIAGALLEADPCAEQVLVHASPGILPALLNLPVSSELPQLGTAPEAGGLRPEA
;
A
#
# COMPACT_ATOMS: atom_id res chain seq x y z
N MET A 1 10.44 -4.25 -4.55
CA MET A 1 9.06 -3.91 -4.18
C MET A 1 8.33 -5.13 -3.64
N SER A 2 7.31 -4.94 -2.81
CA SER A 2 6.31 -5.93 -2.41
C SER A 2 4.89 -5.41 -2.73
N ARG A 3 3.92 -6.31 -2.73
CA ARG A 3 2.54 -6.01 -3.15
C ARG A 3 1.62 -5.86 -1.94
N SER A 4 0.85 -4.78 -1.89
CA SER A 4 -0.24 -4.59 -0.92
C SER A 4 -1.60 -4.87 -1.55
N ASP A 5 -2.61 -5.15 -0.71
CA ASP A 5 -4.03 -5.03 -1.07
C ASP A 5 -4.45 -3.55 -0.92
N SER A 6 -5.18 -3.01 -1.90
CA SER A 6 -5.73 -1.64 -1.80
C SER A 6 -6.91 -1.53 -0.84
N THR A 7 -7.32 -2.63 -0.21
CA THR A 7 -8.30 -2.66 0.87
C THR A 7 -7.66 -2.94 2.25
N LEU A 8 -6.33 -2.77 2.37
CA LEU A 8 -5.53 -2.88 3.61
C LEU A 8 -5.43 -4.28 4.25
N ARG A 9 -5.94 -5.31 3.58
CA ARG A 9 -5.78 -6.71 4.01
C ARG A 9 -4.40 -7.24 3.64
N GLY A 10 -4.05 -8.38 4.24
CA GLY A 10 -2.77 -9.04 4.04
C GLY A 10 -1.72 -8.66 5.09
N HIS A 11 -0.49 -9.10 4.83
CA HIS A 11 0.64 -8.99 5.75
C HIS A 11 1.41 -7.68 5.55
N VAL A 12 0.74 -6.55 5.82
CA VAL A 12 1.28 -5.20 5.55
C VAL A 12 2.71 -5.03 6.06
N VAL A 13 3.00 -5.44 7.31
CA VAL A 13 4.33 -5.31 7.93
C VAL A 13 5.20 -6.55 7.72
N ALA A 14 4.63 -7.75 7.87
CA ALA A 14 5.43 -8.98 7.84
C ALA A 14 6.03 -9.28 6.46
N GLU A 15 5.38 -8.89 5.35
CA GLU A 15 5.97 -9.06 4.01
C GLU A 15 7.25 -8.20 3.82
N PRO A 16 7.22 -6.87 4.07
CA PRO A 16 8.43 -6.06 4.08
C PRO A 16 9.55 -6.58 4.98
N GLU A 17 9.22 -7.04 6.19
CA GLU A 17 10.23 -7.58 7.11
C GLU A 17 10.81 -8.91 6.66
N ALA A 18 10.01 -9.77 6.04
CA ALA A 18 10.50 -11.02 5.44
C ALA A 18 11.50 -10.72 4.30
N ILE A 19 11.23 -9.71 3.46
CA ILE A 19 12.17 -9.28 2.42
C ILE A 19 13.47 -8.76 3.03
N ARG A 20 13.38 -7.91 4.05
CA ARG A 20 14.57 -7.39 4.76
C ARG A 20 15.37 -8.52 5.40
N SER A 21 14.70 -9.52 5.97
CA SER A 21 15.37 -10.71 6.53
C SER A 21 16.11 -11.49 5.45
N ALA A 22 15.45 -11.79 4.32
CA ALA A 22 16.06 -12.53 3.23
C ALA A 22 17.28 -11.79 2.64
N LEU A 23 17.24 -10.46 2.58
CA LEU A 23 18.38 -9.64 2.14
C LEU A 23 19.55 -9.70 3.13
N ARG A 24 19.28 -9.66 4.44
CA ARG A 24 20.31 -9.85 5.48
C ARG A 24 20.97 -11.22 5.38
N ASP A 25 20.20 -12.27 5.14
CA ASP A 25 20.70 -13.65 5.08
C ASP A 25 21.71 -13.87 3.92
N ILE A 26 21.71 -13.00 2.91
CA ILE A 26 22.63 -13.05 1.77
C ILE A 26 23.63 -11.89 1.75
N ASP A 27 23.76 -11.14 2.85
CA ASP A 27 24.62 -9.95 2.98
C ASP A 27 24.37 -8.90 1.88
N ALA A 28 23.13 -8.79 1.40
CA ALA A 28 22.72 -7.77 0.44
C ALA A 28 22.35 -6.46 1.15
N PRO A 29 22.41 -5.30 0.46
CA PRO A 29 21.88 -4.04 0.98
C PRO A 29 20.43 -4.19 1.46
N VAL A 30 20.15 -3.76 2.69
CA VAL A 30 18.83 -3.81 3.30
C VAL A 30 18.23 -2.40 3.28
N PRO A 31 17.14 -2.17 2.55
CA PRO A 31 16.45 -0.88 2.58
C PRO A 31 16.09 -0.52 4.03
N ALA A 32 16.26 0.74 4.43
CA ALA A 32 15.93 1.18 5.78
C ALA A 32 14.46 1.62 5.89
N THR A 33 13.93 2.24 4.83
CA THR A 33 12.59 2.83 4.81
C THR A 33 11.64 2.06 3.89
N THR A 34 10.41 1.82 4.36
CA THR A 34 9.31 1.28 3.55
C THR A 34 8.42 2.42 3.07
N VAL A 35 8.25 2.56 1.76
CA VAL A 35 7.27 3.50 1.18
C VAL A 35 5.97 2.75 0.93
N PHE A 36 4.90 3.15 1.62
CA PHE A 36 3.62 2.45 1.67
C PHE A 36 2.54 3.20 0.89
N ILE A 37 2.03 2.56 -0.17
CA ILE A 37 1.13 3.17 -1.15
C ILE A 37 -0.05 2.22 -1.41
N PRO A 38 -1.04 2.14 -0.50
CA PRO A 38 -2.18 1.24 -0.67
C PRO A 38 -3.20 1.77 -1.69
N ALA A 39 -3.20 3.06 -2.00
CA ALA A 39 -4.19 3.67 -2.88
C ALA A 39 -4.23 3.03 -4.28
N PHE A 40 -5.44 2.94 -4.82
CA PHE A 40 -5.73 2.59 -6.20
C PHE A 40 -6.94 3.43 -6.66
N PRO A 41 -6.72 4.71 -7.02
CA PRO A 41 -7.80 5.67 -7.24
C PRO A 41 -8.84 5.23 -8.26
N ARG A 42 -8.40 4.61 -9.37
CA ARG A 42 -9.30 4.07 -10.41
C ARG A 42 -10.24 2.98 -9.93
N ALA A 43 -9.90 2.34 -8.83
CA ALA A 43 -10.73 1.32 -8.20
C ALA A 43 -11.57 1.92 -7.06
N GLY A 44 -11.53 3.24 -6.84
CA GLY A 44 -12.23 3.90 -5.74
C GLY A 44 -11.51 3.76 -4.39
N ARG A 45 -10.18 3.59 -4.37
CA ARG A 45 -9.39 3.50 -3.12
C ARG A 45 -8.37 4.61 -3.07
N ILE A 46 -8.44 5.48 -2.08
CA ILE A 46 -7.56 6.65 -1.96
C ILE A 46 -7.01 6.79 -0.54
N THR A 47 -5.95 7.56 -0.38
CA THR A 47 -5.41 7.96 0.91
C THR A 47 -5.37 9.47 0.99
N ARG A 48 -5.95 10.05 2.05
CA ARG A 48 -5.98 11.50 2.28
C ARG A 48 -5.62 11.80 3.73
N ASN A 49 -4.60 12.61 3.97
CA ASN A 49 -4.09 12.94 5.29
C ASN A 49 -3.81 11.69 6.15
N GLY A 50 -3.25 10.65 5.52
CA GLY A 50 -2.95 9.35 6.13
C GLY A 50 -4.17 8.49 6.41
N MET A 51 -5.39 8.95 6.11
CA MET A 51 -6.61 8.16 6.21
C MET A 51 -6.88 7.45 4.89
N HIS A 52 -7.08 6.14 4.94
CA HIS A 52 -7.43 5.35 3.78
C HIS A 52 -8.94 5.23 3.63
N LEU A 53 -9.43 5.54 2.43
CA LEU A 53 -10.83 5.58 2.07
C LEU A 53 -11.13 4.61 0.93
N VAL A 54 -12.31 4.02 0.98
CA VAL A 54 -12.79 3.06 -0.01
C VAL A 54 -14.19 3.47 -0.47
N GLU A 55 -14.40 3.46 -1.77
CA GLU A 55 -15.70 3.68 -2.40
C GLU A 55 -16.58 2.45 -2.18
N GLY A 56 -17.69 2.66 -1.48
CA GLY A 56 -18.75 1.69 -1.24
C GLY A 56 -20.07 2.12 -1.89
N VAL A 57 -21.15 1.44 -1.51
CA VAL A 57 -22.50 1.71 -2.05
C VAL A 57 -22.97 3.14 -1.71
N ASP A 58 -22.64 3.62 -0.52
CA ASP A 58 -23.05 4.93 -0.01
C ASP A 58 -22.03 6.04 -0.34
N GLY A 59 -21.05 5.74 -1.19
CA GLY A 59 -19.97 6.64 -1.60
C GLY A 59 -18.65 6.36 -0.88
N LEU A 60 -17.79 7.38 -0.84
CA LEU A 60 -16.45 7.27 -0.27
C LEU A 60 -16.49 7.30 1.26
N GLY A 61 -16.07 6.20 1.89
CA GLY A 61 -16.07 6.03 3.35
C GLY A 61 -14.72 5.57 3.90
N LEU A 62 -14.60 5.51 5.23
CA LEU A 62 -13.38 5.03 5.88
C LEU A 62 -13.23 3.52 5.67
N ALA A 63 -12.05 3.08 5.24
CA ALA A 63 -11.76 1.66 5.01
C ALA A 63 -12.16 0.74 6.19
N HIS A 64 -11.93 1.14 7.44
CA HIS A 64 -12.27 0.34 8.62
C HIS A 64 -13.77 0.18 8.90
N GLU A 65 -14.61 1.01 8.27
CA GLU A 65 -16.08 0.89 8.35
C GLU A 65 -16.64 -0.04 7.26
N SER A 66 -15.79 -0.46 6.32
CA SER A 66 -16.18 -1.35 5.22
C SER A 66 -16.19 -2.83 5.62
N GLN A 67 -16.82 -3.66 4.79
CA GLN A 67 -16.78 -5.11 4.95
C GLN A 67 -15.37 -5.72 4.92
N TYR A 68 -14.37 -5.02 4.34
CA TYR A 68 -13.00 -5.51 4.24
C TYR A 68 -12.31 -5.55 5.62
N ALA A 69 -12.71 -4.69 6.54
CA ALA A 69 -12.16 -4.58 7.88
C ALA A 69 -12.55 -5.77 8.78
N GLY A 70 -13.68 -6.42 8.47
CA GLY A 70 -14.18 -7.61 9.19
C GLY A 70 -13.63 -8.94 8.68
N ASP A 71 -12.61 -8.93 7.84
CA ASP A 71 -11.99 -10.16 7.33
C ASP A 71 -11.47 -11.05 8.48
N ALA A 72 -11.79 -12.35 8.45
CA ALA A 72 -11.48 -13.27 9.55
C ALA A 72 -9.98 -13.53 9.75
N THR A 73 -9.16 -13.29 8.72
CA THR A 73 -7.71 -13.53 8.74
C THR A 73 -6.94 -12.22 8.78
N PHE A 74 -7.41 -11.22 8.04
CA PHE A 74 -6.73 -9.96 7.81
C PHE A 74 -7.58 -8.74 8.16
N GLY A 75 -8.53 -8.87 9.08
CA GLY A 75 -9.30 -7.73 9.57
C GLY A 75 -8.41 -6.67 10.23
N TYR A 76 -8.88 -5.42 10.27
CA TYR A 76 -8.18 -4.27 10.85
C TYR A 76 -9.16 -3.31 11.50
N THR A 77 -8.68 -2.47 12.41
CA THR A 77 -9.56 -1.59 13.20
C THR A 77 -9.51 -0.11 12.83
N THR A 78 -8.60 0.28 11.95
CA THR A 78 -8.32 1.69 11.66
C THR A 78 -8.08 1.97 10.18
N SER A 79 -8.53 3.15 9.74
CA SER A 79 -8.19 3.71 8.42
C SER A 79 -6.92 4.54 8.44
N PHE A 80 -6.41 4.92 9.61
CA PHE A 80 -5.23 5.75 9.71
C PHE A 80 -3.99 4.88 9.50
N LEU A 81 -3.28 5.08 8.39
CA LEU A 81 -2.17 4.22 7.96
C LEU A 81 -1.05 4.08 9.00
N PRO A 82 -0.63 5.13 9.75
CA PRO A 82 0.31 4.97 10.85
C PRO A 82 -0.18 4.01 11.94
N ALA A 83 -1.45 4.14 12.36
CA ALA A 83 -2.03 3.25 13.35
C ALA A 83 -2.21 1.83 12.80
N LEU A 84 -2.51 1.68 11.50
CA LEU A 84 -2.57 0.38 10.83
C LEU A 84 -1.21 -0.32 10.88
N VAL A 85 -0.12 0.36 10.49
CA VAL A 85 1.23 -0.22 10.53
C VAL A 85 1.60 -0.61 11.97
N ALA A 86 1.30 0.24 12.95
CA ALA A 86 1.50 -0.09 14.37
C ALA A 86 0.72 -1.34 14.79
N GLU A 87 -0.59 -1.42 14.47
CA GLU A 87 -1.44 -2.60 14.72
C GLU A 87 -0.85 -3.88 14.08
N ARG A 88 -0.42 -3.78 12.82
CA ARG A 88 0.10 -4.92 12.04
C ARG A 88 1.51 -5.34 12.42
N SER A 89 2.26 -4.49 13.11
CA SER A 89 3.61 -4.81 13.58
C SER A 89 3.62 -5.75 14.78
N GLY A 90 2.49 -5.97 15.45
CA GLY A 90 2.45 -6.74 16.69
C GLY A 90 3.10 -6.03 17.88
N GLY A 91 3.32 -4.72 17.79
CA GLY A 91 3.89 -3.88 18.86
C GLY A 91 5.33 -3.42 18.62
N ASP A 92 5.97 -3.87 17.54
CA ASP A 92 7.36 -3.47 17.19
C ASP A 92 7.45 -2.04 16.65
N LEU A 93 6.35 -1.51 16.11
CA LEU A 93 6.26 -0.16 15.57
C LEU A 93 5.14 0.62 16.25
N THR A 94 5.33 1.93 16.35
CA THR A 94 4.35 2.92 16.78
C THR A 94 3.91 3.77 15.60
N SER A 95 2.83 4.54 15.78
CA SER A 95 2.40 5.51 14.76
C SER A 95 3.48 6.56 14.44
N ASP A 96 4.36 6.87 15.40
CA ASP A 96 5.43 7.87 15.23
C ASP A 96 6.56 7.36 14.31
N ASP A 97 6.64 6.05 14.10
CA ASP A 97 7.58 5.43 13.15
C ASP A 97 7.13 5.56 11.69
N VAL A 98 5.93 6.11 11.47
CA VAL A 98 5.29 6.25 10.16
C VAL A 98 5.05 7.72 9.85
N ALA A 99 5.81 8.25 8.89
CA ALA A 99 5.57 9.59 8.36
C ALA A 99 4.42 9.55 7.35
N VAL A 100 3.45 10.46 7.49
CA VAL A 100 2.43 10.71 6.45
C VAL A 100 2.94 11.84 5.56
N VAL A 101 2.95 11.63 4.24
CA VAL A 101 3.46 12.61 3.28
C VAL A 101 2.51 12.79 2.11
N ALA A 102 2.41 14.04 1.65
CA ALA A 102 1.86 14.36 0.35
C ALA A 102 2.75 13.79 -0.78
N PRO A 103 2.21 13.62 -2.01
CA PRO A 103 2.95 13.07 -3.15
C PRO A 103 4.30 13.74 -3.43
N ASP A 104 4.36 15.07 -3.35
CA ASP A 104 5.56 15.88 -3.60
C ASP A 104 6.60 15.80 -2.45
N GLY A 105 6.17 15.40 -1.26
CA GLY A 105 7.02 15.21 -0.08
C GLY A 105 7.81 13.89 -0.09
N VAL A 106 7.43 12.92 -0.92
CA VAL A 106 8.04 11.56 -0.90
C VAL A 106 9.55 11.61 -1.14
N ALA A 107 10.01 12.39 -2.12
CA ALA A 107 11.44 12.45 -2.43
C ALA A 107 12.27 12.97 -1.25
N SER A 108 11.75 13.95 -0.51
CA SER A 108 12.41 14.46 0.69
C SER A 108 12.43 13.41 1.81
N ALA A 109 11.27 12.80 2.09
CA ALA A 109 11.14 11.81 3.15
C ALA A 109 12.06 10.60 2.93
N VAL A 110 12.19 10.14 1.68
CA VAL A 110 13.09 9.05 1.30
C VAL A 110 14.56 9.45 1.51
N ARG A 111 15.00 10.60 0.98
CA ARG A 111 16.40 11.04 1.10
C ARG A 111 16.82 11.30 2.55
N GLU A 112 15.89 11.77 3.36
CA GLU A 112 16.15 12.07 4.76
C GLU A 112 16.22 10.79 5.61
N GLY A 113 15.51 9.73 5.22
CA GLY A 113 15.58 8.40 5.83
C GLY A 113 15.26 8.37 7.33
N ARG A 114 14.50 9.34 7.85
CA ARG A 114 14.25 9.47 9.30
C ARG A 114 13.17 8.53 9.83
N ALA A 115 12.23 8.13 8.97
CA ALA A 115 11.11 7.27 9.34
C ALA A 115 11.34 5.85 8.79
N ALA A 116 10.97 4.85 9.59
CA ALA A 116 10.99 3.46 9.15
C ALA A 116 9.94 3.23 8.05
N TRP A 117 8.83 3.97 8.10
CA TRP A 117 7.75 3.91 7.13
C TRP A 117 7.34 5.30 6.65
N VAL A 118 6.98 5.39 5.38
CA VAL A 118 6.42 6.59 4.74
C VAL A 118 5.10 6.20 4.10
N ALA A 119 3.99 6.61 4.71
CA ALA A 119 2.65 6.43 4.17
C ALA A 119 2.31 7.61 3.24
N CYS A 120 2.01 7.30 1.98
CA CYS A 120 1.75 8.34 0.97
C CYS A 120 0.26 8.63 0.82
N ASP A 121 -0.09 9.91 0.85
CA ASP A 121 -1.37 10.40 0.36
C ASP A 121 -1.43 10.28 -1.16
N VAL A 122 -2.59 9.85 -1.66
CA VAL A 122 -2.88 9.62 -3.08
C VAL A 122 -4.38 9.70 -3.26
N GLU A 123 -4.85 10.70 -3.99
CA GLU A 123 -6.25 10.88 -4.34
C GLU A 123 -6.55 10.53 -5.80
N ASP A 124 -5.56 10.66 -6.69
CA ASP A 124 -5.70 10.36 -8.11
C ASP A 124 -4.42 9.76 -8.75
N ASP A 125 -4.49 9.47 -10.06
CA ASP A 125 -3.36 8.90 -10.79
C ASP A 125 -2.22 9.91 -11.03
N ALA A 126 -2.48 11.23 -10.93
CA ALA A 126 -1.44 12.25 -11.04
C ALA A 126 -0.56 12.26 -9.79
N ASP A 127 -1.15 12.02 -8.61
CA ASP A 127 -0.42 11.80 -7.37
C ASP A 127 0.51 10.57 -7.48
N LEU A 128 0.00 9.46 -8.04
CA LEU A 128 0.81 8.26 -8.29
C LEU A 128 1.97 8.53 -9.25
N GLY A 129 1.74 9.35 -10.27
CA GLY A 129 2.79 9.84 -11.19
C GLY A 129 3.87 10.63 -10.46
N THR A 130 3.47 11.55 -9.59
CA THR A 130 4.38 12.36 -8.76
C THR A 130 5.23 11.47 -7.86
N ILE A 131 4.61 10.50 -7.17
CA ILE A 131 5.32 9.57 -6.29
C ILE A 131 6.29 8.67 -7.07
N ALA A 132 5.88 8.15 -8.23
CA ALA A 132 6.76 7.33 -9.07
C ALA A 132 8.01 8.11 -9.52
N GLY A 133 7.83 9.37 -9.96
CA GLY A 133 8.95 10.26 -10.28
C GLY A 133 9.85 10.50 -9.07
N ALA A 134 9.26 10.82 -7.91
CA ALA A 134 9.97 11.04 -6.66
C ALA A 134 10.82 9.82 -6.24
N LEU A 135 10.29 8.60 -6.38
CA LEU A 135 11.01 7.36 -6.04
C LEU A 135 12.21 7.15 -6.97
N LEU A 136 12.04 7.35 -8.28
CA LEU A 136 13.12 7.21 -9.27
C LEU A 136 14.24 8.26 -9.06
N GLU A 137 13.87 9.47 -8.65
CA GLU A 137 14.83 10.55 -8.37
C GLU A 137 15.52 10.43 -7.01
N ALA A 138 14.84 9.88 -5.99
CA ALA A 138 15.36 9.79 -4.63
C ALA A 138 16.22 8.54 -4.42
N ASP A 139 15.94 7.45 -5.13
CA ASP A 139 16.68 6.19 -5.02
C ASP A 139 17.05 5.65 -6.42
N PRO A 140 18.07 6.23 -7.08
CA PRO A 140 18.42 5.89 -8.46
C PRO A 140 18.90 4.44 -8.63
N CYS A 141 19.26 3.75 -7.54
CA CYS A 141 19.70 2.35 -7.55
C CYS A 141 18.66 1.38 -6.95
N ALA A 142 17.54 1.86 -6.40
CA ALA A 142 16.54 1.07 -5.68
C ALA A 142 17.10 0.27 -4.48
N GLU A 143 18.15 0.79 -3.83
CA GLU A 143 18.85 0.11 -2.72
C GLU A 143 18.46 0.67 -1.35
N GLN A 144 17.80 1.84 -1.31
CA GLN A 144 17.54 2.57 -0.07
C GLN A 144 16.11 2.36 0.44
N VAL A 145 15.16 2.12 -0.47
CA VAL A 145 13.73 1.97 -0.13
C VAL A 145 13.11 0.67 -0.59
N LEU A 146 12.24 0.15 0.26
CA LEU A 146 11.32 -0.91 -0.10
C LEU A 146 9.95 -0.31 -0.41
N VAL A 147 9.52 -0.37 -1.66
CA VAL A 147 8.15 0.03 -2.04
C VAL A 147 7.18 -1.11 -1.72
N HIS A 148 6.20 -0.87 -0.85
CA HIS A 148 5.08 -1.76 -0.58
C HIS A 148 3.79 -1.10 -1.09
N ALA A 149 3.23 -1.60 -2.19
CA ALA A 149 2.18 -0.86 -2.88
C ALA A 149 1.10 -1.75 -3.51
N SER A 150 -0.09 -1.19 -3.64
CA SER A 150 -1.16 -1.80 -4.43
C SER A 150 -0.82 -1.75 -5.94
N PRO A 151 -1.60 -2.43 -6.81
CA PRO A 151 -1.40 -2.36 -8.26
C PRO A 151 -1.52 -0.95 -8.86
N GLY A 152 -2.12 0.02 -8.15
CA GLY A 152 -2.40 1.35 -8.67
C GLY A 152 -1.16 2.09 -9.18
N ILE A 153 -0.03 1.97 -8.49
CA ILE A 153 1.21 2.69 -8.84
C ILE A 153 1.96 2.09 -10.04
N LEU A 154 1.67 0.86 -10.44
CA LEU A 154 2.47 0.13 -11.43
C LEU A 154 2.54 0.82 -12.80
N PRO A 155 1.44 1.36 -13.37
CA PRO A 155 1.52 2.09 -14.63
C PRO A 155 2.49 3.27 -14.56
N ALA A 156 2.48 4.02 -13.45
CA ALA A 156 3.37 5.16 -13.25
C ALA A 156 4.85 4.73 -13.16
N LEU A 157 5.16 3.70 -12.38
CA LEU A 157 6.54 3.18 -12.26
C LEU A 157 7.08 2.60 -13.57
N LEU A 158 6.22 2.03 -14.41
CA LEU A 158 6.61 1.42 -15.68
C LEU A 158 6.53 2.40 -16.86
N ASN A 159 6.19 3.67 -16.61
CA ASN A 159 5.94 4.67 -17.65
C ASN A 159 4.93 4.18 -18.72
N LEU A 160 3.92 3.44 -18.26
CA LEU A 160 2.84 2.95 -19.10
C LEU A 160 1.69 3.97 -19.08
N PRO A 161 0.95 4.10 -20.20
CA PRO A 161 -0.26 4.90 -20.18
C PRO A 161 -1.25 4.31 -19.17
N VAL A 162 -1.94 5.19 -18.45
CA VAL A 162 -3.08 4.79 -17.64
C VAL A 162 -4.16 4.29 -18.61
N SER A 163 -4.44 2.98 -18.58
CA SER A 163 -5.54 2.43 -19.37
C SER A 163 -6.85 3.10 -18.95
N SER A 164 -7.75 3.42 -19.87
CA SER A 164 -9.11 3.85 -19.51
C SER A 164 -10.01 2.67 -19.12
N GLU A 165 -9.61 1.45 -19.48
CA GLU A 165 -10.39 0.24 -19.22
C GLU A 165 -10.04 -0.33 -17.84
N LEU A 166 -11.05 -0.55 -17.02
CA LEU A 166 -10.93 -1.43 -15.86
C LEU A 166 -10.96 -2.88 -16.36
N PRO A 167 -10.18 -3.80 -15.76
CA PRO A 167 -10.34 -5.22 -16.04
C PRO A 167 -11.80 -5.60 -15.84
N GLN A 168 -12.46 -6.05 -16.90
CA GLN A 168 -13.80 -6.58 -16.78
C GLN A 168 -13.70 -7.92 -16.03
N LEU A 169 -14.00 -7.90 -14.73
CA LEU A 169 -14.35 -9.12 -14.03
C LEU A 169 -15.61 -9.64 -14.72
N GLY A 170 -15.48 -10.78 -15.41
CA GLY A 170 -16.65 -11.47 -15.96
C GLY A 170 -17.68 -11.72 -14.87
N THR A 171 -18.91 -12.03 -15.26
CA THR A 171 -19.96 -12.40 -14.30
C THR A 171 -19.47 -13.55 -13.42
N ALA A 172 -19.58 -13.38 -12.09
CA ALA A 172 -19.31 -14.47 -11.16
C ALA A 172 -20.11 -15.71 -11.58
N PRO A 173 -19.50 -16.91 -11.64
CA PRO A 173 -20.24 -18.12 -11.97
C PRO A 173 -21.35 -18.35 -10.95
N GLU A 174 -22.53 -18.79 -11.40
CA GLU A 174 -23.72 -18.99 -10.55
C GLU A 174 -23.50 -20.01 -9.42
N ALA A 175 -22.44 -20.82 -9.49
CA ALA A 175 -22.02 -21.72 -8.44
C ALA A 175 -20.49 -21.81 -8.37
N GLY A 176 -19.90 -21.29 -7.30
CA GLY A 176 -18.50 -21.45 -6.95
C GLY A 176 -18.38 -21.89 -5.49
N GLY A 177 -18.05 -23.16 -5.28
CA GLY A 177 -17.88 -23.79 -3.98
C GLY A 177 -17.81 -25.31 -4.14
N LEU A 178 -16.88 -25.97 -3.49
CA LEU A 178 -16.82 -27.43 -3.43
C LEU A 178 -18.13 -27.91 -2.78
N ARG A 179 -18.97 -28.61 -3.54
CA ARG A 179 -20.07 -29.37 -2.94
C ARG A 179 -19.43 -30.45 -2.06
N PRO A 180 -19.82 -30.61 -0.79
CA PRO A 180 -19.39 -31.75 -0.02
C PRO A 180 -19.93 -33.00 -0.72
N GLU A 181 -19.02 -33.88 -1.16
CA GLU A 181 -19.37 -35.17 -1.73
C GLU A 181 -20.12 -35.99 -0.66
N ALA A 182 -21.27 -36.54 -1.05
CA ALA A 182 -22.10 -37.44 -0.26
C ALA A 182 -21.82 -38.88 -0.68
#